data_AF-A0A847YIT3-F1
#
_entry.id   AF-A0A847YIT3-F1
#
_cell.length_a   1.000
_cell.length_b   1.000
_cell.length_c   1.000
_cell.angle_alpha   90.00
_cell.angle_beta   90.00
_cell.angle_gamma   90.00
#
_symmetry.space_group_name_H-M   'P 1'
#
loop_
_entity.id
_entity.type
_entity.pdbx_description
1 polymer ?
#
loop_
_entity_poly.entity_id
_entity_poly.type
_entity_poly.pdbx_seq_one_letter_code
_entity_poly.pdbx_strand_id
1 'polypeptide(L)'
;MEELPQEIRDFFAVLGFEEIPIEDGLTALSFEESPEGEYVLVTDEDGVLPQSLDNPLLLACYSAEGAFQWSTGFKNADQFRDIWAPGQTYAKKMQAAAHHREELTSSSPSKK
;
A
#
# COMPACT_ATOMS: atom_id res chain seq x y z
N MET A 1 22.78 -0.03 5.55
CA MET A 1 21.66 0.81 5.10
C MET A 1 21.06 0.05 3.94
N GLU A 2 19.93 -0.62 4.16
CA GLU A 2 19.18 -1.19 3.05
C GLU A 2 18.55 -0.01 2.30
N GLU A 3 19.17 0.35 1.19
CA GLU A 3 18.71 1.42 0.33
C GLU A 3 17.61 0.87 -0.56
N LEU A 4 16.44 1.51 -0.51
CA LEU A 4 15.32 1.19 -1.38
C LEU A 4 15.80 1.31 -2.85
N PRO A 5 15.57 0.30 -3.71
CA PRO A 5 15.94 0.39 -5.11
C PRO A 5 15.34 1.65 -5.75
N GLN A 6 16.16 2.40 -6.50
CA GLN A 6 15.71 3.65 -7.14
C GLN A 6 14.48 3.45 -8.03
N GLU A 7 14.35 2.30 -8.68
CA GLU A 7 13.18 1.97 -9.50
C GLU A 7 11.86 1.94 -8.71
N ILE A 8 11.91 1.42 -7.48
CA ILE A 8 10.76 1.29 -6.61
C ILE A 8 10.41 2.66 -6.06
N ARG A 9 11.43 3.39 -5.61
CA ARG A 9 11.27 4.77 -5.16
C ARG A 9 10.61 5.66 -6.21
N ASP A 10 11.10 5.63 -7.46
CA ASP A 10 10.54 6.42 -8.55
C ASP A 10 9.09 6.00 -8.85
N PHE A 11 8.82 4.70 -8.86
CA PHE A 11 7.48 4.16 -9.07
C PHE A 11 6.47 4.69 -8.06
N PHE A 12 6.80 4.62 -6.76
CA PHE A 12 5.92 5.07 -5.70
C PHE A 12 5.85 6.60 -5.57
N ALA A 13 6.95 7.32 -5.86
CA ALA A 13 6.96 8.77 -5.92
C ALA A 13 5.97 9.31 -6.97
N VAL A 14 5.86 8.65 -8.13
CA VAL A 14 4.86 9.00 -9.18
C VAL A 14 3.43 8.78 -8.69
N LEU A 15 3.21 7.84 -7.77
CA LEU A 15 1.90 7.56 -7.17
C LEU A 15 1.54 8.51 -6.02
N GLY A 16 2.49 9.35 -5.61
CA GLY A 16 2.37 10.31 -4.51
C GLY A 16 2.77 9.77 -3.14
N PHE A 17 3.43 8.61 -3.09
CA PHE A 17 3.94 8.06 -1.83
C PHE A 17 5.28 8.69 -1.48
N GLU A 18 5.50 8.83 -0.17
CA GLU A 18 6.73 9.32 0.40
C GLU A 18 7.36 8.26 1.29
N GLU A 19 8.69 8.16 1.25
CA GLU A 19 9.42 7.28 2.15
C GLU A 19 9.48 7.93 3.53
N ILE A 20 8.88 7.27 4.51
CA ILE A 20 8.95 7.68 5.90
C ILE A 20 9.71 6.66 6.74
N PRO A 21 10.55 7.11 7.68
CA PRO A 21 11.12 6.22 8.67
C PRO A 21 10.00 5.75 9.61
N ILE A 22 9.91 4.44 9.82
CA ILE A 22 9.01 3.84 10.80
C ILE A 22 9.82 3.35 12.01
N GLU A 23 9.10 2.86 13.03
CA GLU A 23 9.74 2.28 14.21
C GLU A 23 10.67 1.11 13.83
N ASP A 24 11.63 0.81 14.71
CA ASP A 24 12.67 -0.21 14.50
C ASP A 24 13.75 0.13 13.45
N GLY A 25 13.82 1.39 13.00
CA GLY A 25 14.82 1.81 12.00
C GLY A 25 14.51 1.30 10.60
N LEU A 26 13.30 0.78 10.41
CA LEU A 26 12.75 0.42 9.12
C LEU A 26 12.20 1.67 8.42
N THR A 27 11.90 1.53 7.14
CA THR A 27 11.28 2.59 6.33
C THR A 27 10.02 2.00 5.71
N ALA A 28 9.01 2.83 5.47
CA ALA A 28 7.80 2.44 4.78
C ALA A 28 7.39 3.56 3.82
N LEU A 29 6.56 3.22 2.85
CA LEU A 29 6.00 4.20 1.93
C LEU A 29 4.65 4.67 2.46
N SER A 30 4.56 5.92 2.91
CA SER A 30 3.30 6.51 3.36
C SER A 30 2.62 7.33 2.28
N PHE A 31 1.30 7.39 2.36
CA PHE A 31 0.50 8.29 1.57
C PHE A 31 -0.62 8.87 2.43
N GLU A 32 -0.65 10.19 2.55
CA GLU A 32 -1.49 10.94 3.50
C GLU A 32 -2.35 12.03 2.84
N GLU A 33 -2.79 11.85 1.59
CA GLU A 33 -3.73 12.80 0.94
C GLU A 33 -5.19 12.68 1.44
N SER A 34 -5.47 12.03 2.59
CA SER A 34 -6.84 11.98 3.12
C SER A 34 -7.20 13.32 3.76
N PRO A 35 -8.33 13.95 3.38
CA PRO A 35 -8.82 15.14 4.07
C PRO A 35 -9.26 14.85 5.51
N GLU A 36 -9.48 13.58 5.85
CA GLU A 36 -9.88 13.12 7.19
C GLU A 36 -8.67 12.80 8.08
N GLY A 37 -7.45 12.89 7.53
CA GLY A 37 -6.20 12.60 8.23
C GLY A 37 -5.79 11.13 8.23
N GLU A 38 -6.55 10.26 7.56
CA GLU A 38 -6.15 8.87 7.35
C GLU A 38 -4.92 8.78 6.46
N TYR A 39 -4.13 7.73 6.67
CA TYR A 39 -2.95 7.47 5.87
C TYR A 39 -2.83 5.99 5.57
N VAL A 40 -2.15 5.67 4.48
CA VAL A 40 -1.83 4.30 4.13
C VAL A 40 -0.32 4.11 4.14
N LEU A 41 0.11 2.91 4.52
CA LEU A 41 1.48 2.45 4.44
C LEU A 41 1.56 1.32 3.44
N VAL A 42 2.56 1.36 2.57
CA VAL A 42 2.90 0.27 1.66
C VAL A 42 4.22 -0.34 2.09
N THR A 43 4.18 -1.65 2.31
CA THR A 43 5.31 -2.51 2.69
C THR A 43 5.27 -3.80 1.88
N ASP A 44 6.23 -4.68 2.09
CA ASP A 44 6.23 -6.07 1.65
C ASP A 44 5.40 -6.95 2.61
N GLU A 45 5.31 -8.26 2.37
CA GLU A 45 4.55 -9.20 3.21
C GLU A 45 5.11 -9.30 4.64
N ASP A 46 6.40 -9.04 4.81
CA ASP A 46 7.09 -9.04 6.11
C ASP A 46 7.00 -7.70 6.85
N GLY A 47 6.30 -6.70 6.27
CA GLY A 47 6.18 -5.36 6.86
C GLY A 47 7.43 -4.48 6.67
N VAL A 48 8.35 -4.90 5.80
CA VAL A 48 9.56 -4.16 5.42
C VAL A 48 9.37 -3.44 4.07
N LEU A 49 10.38 -2.69 3.61
CA LEU A 49 10.32 -2.11 2.28
C LEU A 49 10.30 -3.19 1.19
N PRO A 50 9.45 -3.05 0.17
CA PRO A 50 9.52 -3.94 -0.98
C PRO A 50 10.88 -3.79 -1.67
N GLN A 51 11.58 -4.92 -1.84
CA GLN A 51 12.88 -4.96 -2.50
C GLN A 51 12.75 -5.20 -4.01
N SER A 52 11.56 -5.52 -4.51
CA SER A 52 11.30 -5.76 -5.92
C SER A 52 9.85 -5.45 -6.28
N LEU A 53 9.63 -4.94 -7.50
CA LEU A 53 8.29 -4.67 -8.02
C LEU A 53 7.51 -5.96 -8.36
N ASP A 54 8.20 -7.08 -8.50
CA ASP A 54 7.61 -8.40 -8.75
C ASP A 54 7.15 -9.09 -7.46
N ASN A 55 7.60 -8.61 -6.30
CA ASN A 55 7.23 -9.15 -5.00
C ASN A 55 5.83 -8.69 -4.57
N PRO A 56 5.15 -9.50 -3.73
CA PRO A 56 3.87 -9.11 -3.17
C PRO A 56 4.01 -7.87 -2.29
N LEU A 57 3.08 -6.94 -2.47
CA LEU A 57 3.00 -5.71 -1.70
C LEU A 57 1.86 -5.80 -0.71
N LEU A 58 2.04 -5.23 0.47
CA LEU A 58 1.03 -5.07 1.48
C LEU A 58 0.71 -3.59 1.63
N LEU A 59 -0.55 -3.21 1.39
CA LEU A 59 -1.05 -1.90 1.78
C LEU A 59 -1.82 -2.03 3.08
N ALA A 60 -1.43 -1.25 4.08
CA ALA A 60 -2.12 -1.13 5.35
C ALA A 60 -2.70 0.28 5.47
N CYS A 61 -3.99 0.37 5.77
CA CYS A 61 -4.72 1.61 5.99
C CYS A 61 -4.86 1.88 7.48
N TYR A 62 -4.59 3.11 7.89
CA TYR A 62 -4.64 3.59 9.25
C TYR A 62 -5.52 4.83 9.34
N SER A 63 -6.23 4.97 10.45
CA SER A 63 -6.97 6.18 10.78
C SER A 63 -6.03 7.33 11.15
N ALA A 64 -6.55 8.55 11.20
CA ALA A 64 -5.82 9.75 11.63
C ALA A 64 -5.20 9.63 13.04
N GLU A 65 -5.77 8.78 13.89
CA GLU A 65 -5.26 8.48 15.23
C GLU A 65 -4.12 7.46 15.23
N GLY A 66 -3.70 6.96 14.06
CA GLY A 66 -2.74 5.87 13.91
C GLY A 66 -3.30 4.48 14.19
N ALA A 67 -4.62 4.35 14.27
CA ALA A 67 -5.29 3.07 14.50
C ALA A 67 -5.37 2.26 13.20
N PHE A 68 -4.89 1.01 13.22
CA PHE A 68 -5.03 0.09 12.09
C PHE A 68 -6.50 -0.14 11.75
N GLN A 69 -6.86 0.06 10.47
CA GLN A 69 -8.22 -0.18 9.96
C GLN A 69 -8.29 -1.52 9.23
N TRP A 70 -7.52 -1.65 8.15
CA TRP A 70 -7.50 -2.84 7.31
C TRP A 70 -6.21 -2.88 6.49
N SER A 71 -5.87 -4.05 5.97
CA SER A 71 -4.80 -4.21 4.98
C SER A 71 -5.26 -5.06 3.81
N THR A 72 -4.59 -4.89 2.68
CA THR A 72 -4.79 -5.72 1.49
C THR A 72 -3.46 -6.01 0.83
N GLY A 73 -3.31 -7.26 0.38
CA GLY A 73 -2.14 -7.72 -0.34
C GLY A 73 -2.33 -7.61 -1.84
N PHE A 74 -1.28 -7.21 -2.54
CA PHE A 74 -1.17 -7.21 -3.98
C PHE A 74 -0.12 -8.21 -4.39
N LYS A 75 -0.29 -8.81 -5.57
CA LYS A 75 0.66 -9.80 -6.07
C LYS A 75 2.00 -9.18 -6.50
N ASN A 76 1.95 -7.94 -6.96
CA ASN A 76 3.08 -7.19 -7.49
C ASN A 76 2.72 -5.70 -7.60
N ALA A 77 3.73 -4.87 -7.84
CA ALA A 77 3.57 -3.43 -8.00
C ALA A 77 2.73 -3.05 -9.21
N ASP A 78 2.76 -3.84 -10.28
CA ASP A 78 1.93 -3.61 -11.47
C ASP A 78 0.43 -3.65 -11.13
N GLN A 79 -0.01 -4.70 -10.42
CA GLN A 79 -1.37 -4.79 -9.91
C GLN A 79 -1.69 -3.63 -8.96
N PHE A 80 -0.75 -3.27 -8.08
CA PHE A 80 -0.93 -2.13 -7.19
C PHE A 80 -1.18 -0.83 -7.96
N ARG A 81 -0.42 -0.56 -9.03
CA ARG A 81 -0.56 0.65 -9.85
C ARG A 81 -1.84 0.67 -10.68
N ASP A 82 -2.31 -0.48 -11.14
CA ASP A 82 -3.59 -0.57 -11.85
C ASP A 82 -4.75 -0.09 -10.96
N ILE A 83 -4.69 -0.46 -9.67
CA ILE A 83 -5.67 -0.10 -8.65
C ILE A 83 -5.43 1.33 -8.13
N TRP A 84 -4.17 1.67 -7.86
CA TRP A 84 -3.72 2.95 -7.32
C TRP A 84 -3.23 3.89 -8.41
N ALA A 85 -4.07 4.19 -9.40
CA ALA A 85 -3.61 5.03 -10.51
C ALA A 85 -3.27 6.47 -10.05
N PRO A 86 -2.17 7.07 -10.56
CA PRO A 86 -1.80 8.45 -10.24
C PRO A 86 -2.86 9.43 -10.79
N GLY A 87 -3.16 10.49 -10.03
CA GLY A 87 -4.17 11.49 -10.39
C GLY A 87 -5.61 11.15 -10.00
N GLN A 88 -5.86 10.02 -9.33
CA GLN A 88 -7.14 9.73 -8.68
C GLN A 88 -7.19 10.31 -7.26
N THR A 89 -8.39 10.69 -6.81
CA THR A 89 -8.62 11.13 -5.43
C THR A 89 -8.44 9.98 -4.45
N TYR A 90 -8.04 10.29 -3.21
CA TYR A 90 -7.86 9.30 -2.12
C TYR A 90 -9.06 8.35 -1.99
N ALA A 91 -10.29 8.89 -1.96
CA ALA A 91 -11.50 8.09 -1.86
C ALA A 91 -11.63 7.04 -2.98
N LYS A 92 -11.22 7.38 -4.21
CA LYS A 92 -11.32 6.47 -5.36
C LYS A 92 -10.23 5.40 -5.33
N LYS A 93 -9.01 5.76 -4.90
CA LYS A 93 -7.91 4.82 -4.62
C LYS A 93 -8.33 3.82 -3.53
N MET A 94 -8.93 4.31 -2.44
CA MET A 94 -9.45 3.49 -1.36
C MET A 94 -10.58 2.57 -1.78
N GLN A 95 -11.53 3.07 -2.57
CA GLN A 95 -12.60 2.24 -3.11
C GLN A 95 -12.05 1.12 -4.00
N ALA A 96 -11.04 1.39 -4.83
CA ALA A 96 -10.42 0.40 -5.68
C ALA A 96 -9.66 -0.67 -4.85
N ALA A 97 -8.90 -0.25 -3.84
CA ALA A 97 -8.20 -1.16 -2.93
C ALA A 97 -9.18 -2.01 -2.08
N ALA A 98 -10.29 -1.42 -1.63
CA ALA A 98 -11.35 -2.14 -0.92
C ALA A 98 -12.05 -3.17 -1.83
N HIS A 99 -12.37 -2.80 -3.07
CA HIS A 99 -12.94 -3.73 -4.05
C HIS A 99 -12.01 -4.90 -4.34
N HIS A 100 -10.70 -4.64 -4.52
CA HIS A 100 -9.69 -5.68 -4.71
C HIS A 100 -9.63 -6.66 -3.52
N ARG A 101 -9.68 -6.12 -2.30
CA ARG A 101 -9.80 -6.94 -1.09
C ARG A 101 -11.05 -7.82 -1.13
N GLU A 102 -12.20 -7.26 -1.52
CA GLU A 102 -13.44 -8.05 -1.64
C GLU A 102 -13.29 -9.16 -2.68
N GLU A 103 -12.64 -8.92 -3.81
CA GLU A 103 -12.38 -9.97 -4.81
C GLU A 103 -11.48 -11.08 -4.27
N LEU A 104 -10.42 -10.73 -3.52
CA LEU A 104 -9.55 -11.72 -2.86
C LEU A 104 -10.32 -12.55 -1.81
N THR A 105 -11.19 -11.91 -1.02
CA THR A 105 -11.98 -12.59 0.02
C THR A 105 -13.13 -13.41 -0.57
N SER A 106 -13.76 -12.93 -1.65
CA SER A 106 -14.85 -13.60 -2.37
C SER A 106 -14.35 -14.80 -3.20
N SER A 107 -13.07 -14.78 -3.61
CA SER A 107 -12.40 -15.93 -4.23
C SER A 107 -11.91 -16.98 -3.22
N SER A 108 -12.09 -16.77 -1.91
CA SER A 108 -12.05 -17.88 -0.95
C SER A 108 -13.43 -18.52 -0.91
N PRO A 109 -13.65 -19.67 -1.57
CA PRO A 109 -14.92 -20.36 -1.45
C PRO A 109 -15.07 -20.75 0.02
N SER A 110 -16.12 -20.21 0.66
CA SER A 110 -16.77 -20.84 1.80
C SER A 110 -16.90 -22.33 1.51
N LYS A 111 -15.96 -23.12 2.03
CA LYS A 111 -15.97 -24.56 1.91
C LYS A 111 -16.50 -25.12 3.22
N LYS A 112 -17.80 -25.39 3.14
CA LYS A 112 -18.67 -26.25 3.99
C LYS A 112 -19.36 -25.58 5.17
#